data_AF-A0A515D9X2-F1
#
_entry.id   AF-A0A515D9X2-F1
#
_cell.length_a   1.000
_cell.length_b   1.000
_cell.length_c   1.000
_cell.angle_alpha   90.00
_cell.angle_beta   90.00
_cell.angle_gamma   90.00
#
_symmetry.space_group_name_H-M   'P 1'
#
loop_
_entity.id
_entity.type
_entity.pdbx_description
1 polymer ?
#
loop_
_entity_poly.entity_id
_entity_poly.type
_entity_poly.pdbx_seq_one_letter_code
_entity_poly.pdbx_strand_id
1 'polypeptide(L)'
;MGTRARLGRCNADGSITSIYTHWDGYPQHHLPILTGHYAAPAWLDALLSLGDLSVLAPQIGEPHDFEDRAHRHWCTAYARDRGDTGVAAITSANLTAFAAACSRCGAEYAYLWDGVAWRQGRVMDRPVPHLVGMVPDLRNLSNA
;
A
#
# COMPACT_ATOMS: atom_id res chain seq x y z
N MET A 1 5.09 -18.92 4.17
CA MET A 1 3.71 -18.57 3.80
C MET A 1 3.42 -17.22 4.42
N GLY A 2 3.28 -16.15 3.63
CA GLY A 2 3.00 -14.80 4.14
C GLY A 2 1.59 -14.33 3.77
N THR A 3 1.02 -13.45 4.59
CA THR A 3 -0.22 -12.73 4.29
C THR A 3 0.12 -11.51 3.46
N ARG A 4 -0.33 -11.50 2.21
CA ARG A 4 0.03 -10.47 1.24
C ARG A 4 -0.93 -9.30 1.28
N ALA A 5 -0.43 -8.11 1.05
CA ALA A 5 -1.27 -6.94 0.84
C ALA A 5 -0.78 -6.07 -0.31
N ARG A 6 -1.60 -5.09 -0.68
CA ARG A 6 -1.23 -4.00 -1.57
C ARG A 6 -1.69 -2.69 -0.95
N LEU A 7 -0.77 -1.75 -0.78
CA LEU A 7 -1.04 -0.45 -0.18
C LEU A 7 -0.82 0.66 -1.21
N GLY A 8 -1.66 1.69 -1.19
CA GLY A 8 -1.56 2.78 -2.15
C GLY A 8 -2.21 4.08 -1.70
N ARG A 9 -2.10 5.08 -2.55
CA ARG A 9 -2.69 6.41 -2.39
C ARG A 9 -3.61 6.74 -3.55
N CYS A 10 -4.78 7.31 -3.25
CA CYS A 10 -5.61 8.03 -4.22
C CYS A 10 -4.94 9.35 -4.60
N ASN A 11 -4.63 9.52 -5.89
CA ASN A 11 -4.15 10.78 -6.43
C ASN A 11 -5.35 11.71 -6.76
N ALA A 12 -5.07 13.00 -6.95
CA ALA A 12 -6.10 14.01 -7.20
C ALA A 12 -6.92 13.76 -8.48
N ASP A 13 -6.34 13.05 -9.46
CA ASP A 13 -7.00 12.66 -10.71
C ASP A 13 -7.83 11.37 -10.60
N GLY A 14 -7.89 10.76 -9.41
CA GLY A 14 -8.60 9.49 -9.17
C GLY A 14 -7.79 8.23 -9.51
N SER A 15 -6.56 8.38 -10.02
CA SER A 15 -5.63 7.26 -10.16
C SER A 15 -5.09 6.81 -8.80
N ILE A 16 -4.56 5.59 -8.72
CA ILE A 16 -4.05 5.00 -7.48
C ILE A 16 -2.61 4.53 -7.69
N THR A 17 -1.67 5.15 -6.99
CA THR A 17 -0.26 4.69 -6.94
C THR A 17 -0.11 3.71 -5.79
N SER A 18 0.42 2.51 -6.05
CA SER A 18 0.46 1.42 -5.05
C SER A 18 1.68 0.52 -5.16
N ILE A 19 2.06 -0.06 -4.03
CA ILE A 19 3.12 -1.07 -3.86
C ILE A 19 2.56 -2.34 -3.23
N TYR A 20 3.19 -3.46 -3.51
CA TYR A 20 2.92 -4.75 -2.88
C TYR A 20 3.67 -4.92 -1.56
N THR A 21 3.09 -5.68 -0.62
CA THR A 21 3.75 -6.13 0.62
C THR A 21 3.57 -7.64 0.82
N HIS A 22 4.65 -8.33 1.19
CA HIS A 22 4.65 -9.80 1.27
C HIS A 22 4.22 -10.37 2.61
N TRP A 23 4.68 -9.75 3.71
CA TRP A 23 4.48 -10.25 5.06
C TRP A 23 3.47 -9.43 5.86
N ASP A 24 2.78 -10.11 6.77
CA ASP A 24 1.91 -9.52 7.79
C ASP A 24 0.86 -8.53 7.28
N GLY A 25 0.34 -8.76 6.07
CA GLY A 25 -0.66 -7.92 5.40
C GLY A 25 -2.01 -7.80 6.11
N TYR A 26 -2.22 -8.45 7.25
CA TYR A 26 -3.48 -8.38 8.00
C TYR A 26 -3.65 -7.03 8.72
N PRO A 27 -4.90 -6.58 8.93
CA PRO A 27 -5.20 -5.25 9.47
C PRO A 27 -4.55 -4.95 10.81
N GLN A 28 -4.46 -5.95 11.69
CA GLN A 28 -3.90 -5.81 13.04
C GLN A 28 -2.41 -5.45 13.03
N HIS A 29 -1.70 -5.68 11.93
CA HIS A 29 -0.31 -5.26 11.75
C HIS A 29 -0.20 -4.01 10.87
N HIS A 30 -0.80 -4.03 9.67
CA HIS A 30 -0.62 -2.95 8.71
C HIS A 30 -1.30 -1.64 9.14
N LEU A 31 -2.55 -1.67 9.63
CA LEU A 31 -3.27 -0.43 9.93
C LEU A 31 -2.59 0.41 11.02
N PRO A 32 -2.16 -0.12 12.18
CA PRO A 32 -1.48 0.68 13.18
C PRO A 32 -0.20 1.35 12.67
N ILE A 33 0.56 0.65 11.81
CA ILE A 33 1.78 1.20 11.21
C ILE A 33 1.44 2.32 10.23
N LEU A 34 0.48 2.08 9.33
CA LEU A 34 0.07 3.03 8.31
C LEU A 34 -0.51 4.32 8.91
N THR A 35 -1.41 4.19 9.88
CA THR A 35 -2.03 5.34 10.54
C THR A 35 -1.06 6.08 11.45
N GLY A 36 -0.15 5.38 12.12
CA GLY A 36 0.82 5.97 13.04
C GLY A 36 2.01 6.66 12.38
N HIS A 37 2.44 6.17 11.21
CA HIS A 37 3.72 6.59 10.59
C HIS A 37 3.60 7.10 9.16
N TYR A 38 2.54 6.75 8.42
CA TYR A 38 2.43 7.01 6.99
C TYR A 38 1.16 7.80 6.61
N ALA A 39 0.65 8.64 7.52
CA ALA A 39 -0.45 9.57 7.23
C ALA A 39 0.03 10.90 6.61
N ALA A 40 1.29 11.28 6.83
CA ALA A 40 1.85 12.50 6.27
C ALA A 40 2.31 12.28 4.82
N PRO A 41 2.01 13.20 3.88
CA PRO A 41 2.32 13.03 2.45
C PRO A 41 3.79 12.66 2.18
N ALA A 42 4.75 13.35 2.81
CA ALA A 42 6.17 13.09 2.60
C ALA A 42 6.60 11.67 3.01
N TRP A 43 6.02 11.14 4.09
CA TRP A 43 6.31 9.77 4.55
C TRP A 43 5.66 8.72 3.66
N LEU A 44 4.44 8.99 3.18
CA LEU A 44 3.77 8.11 2.23
C LEU A 44 4.49 8.11 0.86
N ASP A 45 4.95 9.27 0.39
CA ASP A 45 5.75 9.37 -0.84
C ASP A 45 7.07 8.60 -0.70
N ALA A 46 7.76 8.73 0.43
CA ALA A 46 8.97 7.96 0.72
C ALA A 46 8.70 6.44 0.74
N LEU A 47 7.58 6.01 1.34
CA LEU A 47 7.18 4.61 1.38
C LEU A 47 6.90 4.06 -0.02
N LEU A 48 6.11 4.77 -0.82
CA LEU A 48 5.81 4.35 -2.20
C LEU A 48 7.05 4.36 -3.10
N SER A 49 8.00 5.26 -2.84
CA SER A 49 9.26 5.35 -3.61
C SER A 49 10.19 4.15 -3.38
N LEU A 50 10.02 3.39 -2.30
CA LEU A 50 10.77 2.14 -2.09
C LEU A 50 10.39 1.04 -3.10
N GLY A 51 9.20 1.13 -3.69
CA GLY A 51 8.61 0.05 -4.45
C GLY A 51 8.05 -1.06 -3.55
N ASP A 52 7.95 -2.27 -4.08
CA ASP A 52 7.39 -3.40 -3.37
C ASP A 52 8.25 -3.79 -2.16
N LEU A 53 7.57 -4.18 -1.08
CA LEU A 53 8.19 -4.51 0.19
C LEU A 53 8.07 -6.00 0.50
N SER A 54 9.13 -6.53 1.10
CA SER A 54 9.05 -7.77 1.85
C SER A 54 8.29 -7.51 3.14
N VAL A 55 8.73 -6.53 3.93
CA VAL A 55 8.20 -6.21 5.26
C VAL A 55 7.87 -4.72 5.34
N LEU A 56 6.65 -4.39 5.76
CA LEU A 56 6.25 -3.04 6.16
C LEU A 56 6.62 -2.81 7.63
N ALA A 57 7.23 -1.68 7.95
CA ALA A 57 7.56 -1.30 9.31
C ALA A 57 7.37 0.21 9.56
N PRO A 58 7.42 0.69 10.81
CA PRO A 58 7.25 2.09 11.17
C PRO A 58 8.22 3.11 10.53
N GLN A 59 9.42 2.67 10.14
CA GLN A 59 10.44 3.56 9.58
C GLN A 59 10.84 3.12 8.18
N ILE A 60 11.12 4.08 7.30
CA ILE A 60 11.68 3.80 5.97
C ILE A 60 13.01 3.06 6.08
N GLY A 61 13.86 3.46 7.04
CA GLY A 61 15.18 2.88 7.26
C GLY A 61 16.20 3.23 6.17
N GLU A 62 17.38 2.65 6.30
CA GLU A 62 18.48 2.76 5.34
C GLU A 62 18.69 1.42 4.60
N PRO A 63 19.46 1.40 3.49
CA PRO A 63 19.84 0.14 2.85
C PRO A 63 20.49 -0.82 3.85
N HIS A 64 19.99 -2.05 3.91
CA HIS A 64 20.50 -3.10 4.79
C HIS A 64 20.45 -4.46 4.08
N ASP A 65 21.09 -5.48 4.65
CA ASP A 65 21.01 -6.85 4.15
C ASP A 65 19.54 -7.33 4.23
N PHE A 66 19.01 -7.82 3.12
CA PHE A 66 17.62 -8.26 2.99
C PHE A 66 17.22 -9.35 3.99
N GLU A 67 18.16 -10.18 4.43
CA GLU A 67 17.89 -11.24 5.41
C GLU A 67 18.15 -10.81 6.86
N ASP A 68 18.61 -9.58 7.07
CA ASP A 68 18.87 -9.06 8.41
C ASP A 68 17.56 -8.90 9.21
N ARG A 69 17.58 -9.47 10.42
CA ARG A 69 16.46 -9.44 11.37
C ARG A 69 16.72 -8.52 12.56
N ALA A 70 17.83 -7.79 12.56
CA ALA A 70 18.16 -6.80 13.59
C ALA A 70 17.34 -5.51 13.40
N HIS A 71 17.10 -5.08 12.16
CA HIS A 71 16.41 -3.83 11.82
C HIS A 71 14.88 -3.99 11.74
N ARG A 72 14.25 -4.58 12.77
CA ARG A 72 12.81 -4.91 12.77
C ARG A 72 11.85 -3.73 12.63
N HIS A 73 12.33 -2.52 12.89
CA HIS A 73 11.54 -1.30 12.77
C HIS A 73 11.66 -0.61 11.41
N TRP A 74 12.51 -1.15 10.52
CA TRP A 74 12.74 -0.63 9.18
C TRP A 74 11.97 -1.45 8.15
N CYS A 75 11.43 -0.77 7.14
CA CYS A 75 10.86 -1.43 5.98
C CYS A 75 11.98 -2.21 5.28
N THR A 76 11.70 -3.43 4.82
CA THR A 76 12.60 -4.20 3.96
C THR A 76 12.04 -4.20 2.54
N ALA A 77 12.72 -3.53 1.61
CA ALA A 77 12.28 -3.28 0.25
C ALA A 77 13.00 -4.19 -0.77
N TYR A 78 12.25 -4.75 -1.73
CA TYR A 78 12.84 -5.66 -2.72
C TYR A 78 13.88 -4.96 -3.59
N ALA A 79 13.61 -3.73 -4.05
CA ALA A 79 14.54 -2.98 -4.87
C ALA A 79 15.79 -2.56 -4.10
N ARG A 80 15.60 -1.87 -2.96
CA ARG A 80 16.69 -1.26 -2.19
C ARG A 80 17.60 -2.30 -1.52
N ASP A 81 17.02 -3.33 -0.91
CA ASP A 81 17.76 -4.22 -0.01
C ASP A 81 18.13 -5.56 -0.69
N ARG A 82 17.36 -6.01 -1.70
CA ARG A 82 17.64 -7.24 -2.48
C ARG A 82 18.19 -6.98 -3.88
N GLY A 83 18.01 -5.76 -4.41
CA GLY A 83 18.43 -5.40 -5.77
C GLY A 83 17.44 -5.82 -6.86
N ASP A 84 16.19 -6.13 -6.52
CA ASP A 84 15.19 -6.56 -7.49
C ASP A 84 14.82 -5.43 -8.47
N THR A 85 14.54 -5.81 -9.71
CA THR A 85 14.04 -4.91 -10.76
C THR A 85 12.57 -5.19 -11.07
N GLY A 86 11.84 -4.19 -11.57
CA GLY A 86 10.43 -4.36 -11.95
C GLY A 86 9.45 -4.39 -10.77
N VAL A 87 9.93 -4.00 -9.59
CA VAL A 87 9.19 -3.93 -8.32
C VAL A 87 8.89 -2.50 -7.90
N ALA A 88 8.94 -1.54 -8.83
CA ALA A 88 8.57 -0.15 -8.55
C ALA A 88 7.06 -0.01 -8.30
N ALA A 89 6.65 1.08 -7.65
CA ALA A 89 5.23 1.40 -7.50
C ALA A 89 4.54 1.46 -8.87
N ILE A 90 3.30 0.97 -8.92
CA ILE A 90 2.47 1.01 -10.13
C ILE A 90 1.32 1.99 -9.95
N THR A 91 0.92 2.65 -11.02
CA THR A 91 -0.26 3.51 -11.05
C THR A 91 -1.40 2.82 -11.75
N SER A 92 -2.49 2.59 -11.03
CA SER A 92 -3.75 2.09 -11.55
C SER A 92 -4.65 3.28 -11.92
N ALA A 93 -5.29 3.23 -13.09
CA ALA A 93 -6.11 4.35 -13.58
C ALA A 93 -7.31 4.67 -12.69
N ASN A 94 -7.80 3.68 -11.93
CA ASN A 94 -8.95 3.81 -11.04
C ASN A 94 -8.99 2.62 -10.07
N LEU A 95 -10.01 2.61 -9.21
CA LEU A 95 -10.22 1.59 -8.21
C LEU A 95 -10.42 0.17 -8.77
N THR A 96 -11.05 0.03 -9.94
CA THR A 96 -11.22 -1.27 -10.61
C THR A 96 -9.87 -1.82 -11.07
N ALA A 97 -9.02 -0.97 -11.68
CA ALA A 97 -7.68 -1.37 -12.08
C ALA A 97 -6.79 -1.72 -10.86
N PHE A 98 -6.95 -0.99 -9.76
CA PHE A 98 -6.28 -1.30 -8.49
C PHE A 98 -6.74 -2.63 -7.91
N ALA A 99 -8.06 -2.90 -7.87
CA ALA A 99 -8.59 -4.20 -7.44
C ALA A 99 -8.01 -5.35 -8.26
N ALA A 100 -7.94 -5.19 -9.59
CA ALA A 100 -7.31 -6.17 -10.46
C ALA A 100 -5.81 -6.34 -10.15
N ALA A 101 -5.10 -5.26 -9.80
CA ALA A 101 -3.71 -5.35 -9.37
C ALA A 101 -3.53 -6.14 -8.06
N CYS A 102 -4.42 -5.93 -7.09
CA CYS A 102 -4.47 -6.71 -5.85
C CYS A 102 -4.66 -8.20 -6.14
N SER A 103 -5.63 -8.56 -6.99
CA SER A 103 -5.88 -9.95 -7.38
C SER A 103 -4.69 -10.57 -8.11
N ARG A 104 -4.04 -9.83 -9.04
CA ARG A 104 -2.87 -10.33 -9.79
C ARG A 104 -1.67 -10.67 -8.91
N CYS A 105 -1.44 -9.92 -7.84
CA CYS A 105 -0.34 -10.19 -6.91
C CYS A 105 -0.73 -11.10 -5.73
N GLY A 106 -1.95 -11.65 -5.74
CA GLY A 106 -2.46 -12.50 -4.66
C GLY A 106 -2.55 -11.77 -3.32
N ALA A 107 -2.77 -10.45 -3.33
CA ALA A 107 -3.00 -9.69 -2.12
C ALA A 107 -4.31 -10.13 -1.48
N GLU A 108 -4.30 -10.41 -0.19
CA GLU A 108 -5.48 -10.75 0.59
C GLU A 108 -6.15 -9.50 1.14
N TYR A 109 -5.36 -8.46 1.39
CA TYR A 109 -5.79 -7.16 1.89
C TYR A 109 -5.32 -6.01 1.00
N ALA A 110 -6.11 -4.95 0.97
CA ALA A 110 -5.79 -3.71 0.30
C ALA A 110 -5.92 -2.54 1.27
N TYR A 111 -4.96 -1.61 1.20
CA TYR A 111 -4.93 -0.38 2.00
C TYR A 111 -4.85 0.82 1.09
N LEU A 112 -5.71 1.81 1.29
CA LEU A 112 -5.78 2.98 0.42
C LEU A 112 -5.86 4.25 1.26
N TRP A 113 -4.91 5.16 1.06
CA TRP A 113 -4.96 6.50 1.60
C TRP A 113 -5.87 7.37 0.73
N ASP A 114 -6.94 7.90 1.31
CA ASP A 114 -7.92 8.75 0.60
C ASP A 114 -7.63 10.27 0.69
N GLY A 115 -6.53 10.65 1.34
CA GLY A 115 -6.19 12.05 1.63
C GLY A 115 -6.49 12.46 3.08
N VAL A 116 -7.32 11.70 3.79
CA VAL A 116 -7.75 11.98 5.16
C VAL A 116 -7.46 10.81 6.09
N ALA A 117 -7.73 9.58 5.63
CA ALA A 117 -7.58 8.38 6.41
C ALA A 117 -7.16 7.17 5.56
N TRP A 118 -6.57 6.19 6.22
CA TRP A 118 -6.34 4.87 5.64
C TRP A 118 -7.65 4.08 5.63
N ARG A 119 -8.00 3.57 4.45
CA ARG A 119 -9.12 2.67 4.21
C ARG A 119 -8.59 1.26 4.01
N GLN A 120 -9.25 0.26 4.59
CA GLN A 120 -8.91 -1.15 4.39
C GLN A 120 -10.02 -1.93 3.68
N GLY A 121 -9.63 -2.94 2.90
CA GLY A 121 -10.55 -3.88 2.27
C GLY A 121 -9.92 -5.26 2.13
N ARG A 122 -10.74 -6.32 2.22
CA ARG A 122 -10.33 -7.69 1.92
C ARG A 122 -10.58 -7.98 0.45
N VAL A 123 -9.56 -8.46 -0.26
CA VAL A 123 -9.60 -8.68 -1.72
C VAL A 123 -10.33 -9.98 -2.06
N MET A 124 -10.24 -10.99 -1.19
CA MET A 124 -10.73 -12.35 -1.46
C MET A 124 -12.23 -12.56 -1.23
N ASP A 125 -12.97 -11.60 -0.66
CA ASP A 125 -14.32 -11.89 -0.18
C ASP A 125 -15.48 -11.62 -1.14
N ARG A 126 -15.35 -10.92 -2.29
CA ARG A 126 -16.43 -10.83 -3.30
C ARG A 126 -15.93 -10.47 -4.70
N PRO A 127 -16.69 -10.79 -5.77
CA PRO A 127 -16.53 -10.13 -7.07
C PRO A 127 -16.58 -8.60 -6.89
N VAL A 128 -16.15 -7.88 -7.91
CA VAL A 128 -15.60 -6.52 -7.87
C VAL A 128 -16.52 -5.34 -7.41
N PRO A 129 -17.84 -5.41 -7.04
CA PRO A 129 -18.58 -4.18 -6.75
C PRO A 129 -18.34 -3.50 -5.39
N HIS A 130 -17.67 -4.11 -4.40
CA HIS A 130 -17.67 -3.55 -3.03
C HIS A 130 -16.49 -2.65 -2.65
N LEU A 131 -15.47 -2.51 -3.50
CA LEU A 131 -14.49 -1.43 -3.32
C LEU A 131 -15.11 -0.05 -3.54
N VAL A 132 -16.26 0.05 -4.22
CA VAL A 132 -17.02 1.30 -4.45
C VAL A 132 -17.48 1.99 -3.15
N GLY A 133 -17.43 1.33 -2.00
CA GLY A 133 -17.76 1.92 -0.69
C GLY A 133 -16.61 2.54 0.10
N MET A 134 -15.37 2.51 -0.40
CA MET A 134 -14.19 3.02 0.34
C MET A 134 -13.90 4.51 0.13
N VAL A 135 -14.71 5.23 -0.65
CA VAL A 135 -14.58 6.68 -0.85
C VAL A 135 -15.89 7.34 -0.43
N PRO A 136 -15.91 8.24 0.59
CA PRO A 136 -16.99 9.20 0.71
C PRO A 136 -16.90 10.14 -0.51
N ASP A 137 -17.88 9.98 -1.41
CA ASP A 137 -18.30 10.88 -2.48
C ASP A 137 -17.34 12.05 -2.85
N LEU A 138 -16.50 11.85 -3.87
CA LEU A 138 -15.65 12.90 -4.46
C LEU A 138 -16.42 13.87 -5.38
N ARG A 139 -17.76 13.91 -5.34
CA ARG A 139 -18.57 14.80 -6.19
C ARG A 139 -18.85 16.20 -5.62
N ASN A 140 -18.31 16.56 -4.46
CA ASN A 140 -18.58 17.87 -3.82
C ASN A 140 -17.35 18.80 -3.68
N LEU A 141 -16.50 18.88 -4.71
CA LEU A 141 -15.47 19.94 -4.80
C LEU A 141 -15.58 20.78 -6.08
N SER A 142 -16.80 20.96 -6.59
CA SER A 142 -17.13 22.04 -7.51
C SER A 142 -18.37 22.76 -7.00
N ASN A 143 -18.17 23.66 -6.03
CA ASN A 143 -18.97 24.87 -5.74
C ASN A 143 -18.70 25.33 -4.29
N ALA A 144 -17.61 26.08 -4.11
CA ALA A 144 -17.46 27.14 -3.13
C ALA A 144 -16.34 28.07 -3.60
#